data_AF-A0AAD1AS96-F1
#
_entry.id   AF-A0AAD1AS96-F1
#
_cell.length_a   1.000
_cell.length_b   1.000
_cell.length_c   1.000
_cell.angle_alpha   90.00
_cell.angle_beta   90.00
_cell.angle_gamma   90.00
#
_symmetry.space_group_name_H-M   'P 1'
#
loop_
_entity.id
_entity.type
_entity.pdbx_description
1 polymer ?
#
loop_
_entity_poly.entity_id
_entity_poly.type
_entity_poly.pdbx_seq_one_letter_code
_entity_poly.pdbx_strand_id
1 'polypeptide(L)'
;MTEPNIKAVRLDERLIHGQGRLWISNLGVNLVIVANDEVAKSHIQQQLMSSLMPESVGIRFFSLQETIDKIFKASPRQTIFIIVKTVTTGGKLITLSMKSSLAWKKLKRWVIS
;
A
#
# COMPACT_ATOMS: atom_id res chain seq x y z
N MET A 1 20.38 -1.50 -1.69
CA MET A 1 18.96 -1.56 -1.27
C MET A 1 18.12 -1.42 -2.52
N THR A 2 17.17 -2.33 -2.74
CA THR A 2 16.26 -2.28 -3.90
C THR A 2 15.23 -1.18 -3.72
N GLU A 3 15.05 -0.33 -4.72
CA GLU A 3 14.02 0.71 -4.74
C GLU A 3 12.66 0.06 -5.07
N PRO A 4 11.66 0.12 -4.18
CA PRO A 4 10.35 -0.47 -4.43
C PRO A 4 9.56 0.38 -5.44
N ASN A 5 8.97 -0.28 -6.44
CA ASN A 5 8.17 0.40 -7.48
C ASN A 5 6.72 0.59 -7.01
N ILE A 6 6.52 1.55 -6.11
CA ILE A 6 5.20 1.91 -5.56
C ILE A 6 4.53 2.91 -6.49
N LYS A 7 3.40 2.51 -7.10
CA LYS A 7 2.63 3.34 -8.02
C LYS A 7 1.71 4.32 -7.30
N ALA A 8 1.09 3.88 -6.22
CA ALA A 8 0.23 4.73 -5.40
C ALA A 8 0.09 4.18 -3.97
N VAL A 9 -0.19 5.10 -3.05
CA VAL A 9 -0.63 4.80 -1.68
C VAL A 9 -1.98 5.48 -1.49
N ARG A 10 -2.99 4.72 -1.06
CA ARG A 10 -4.35 5.21 -0.87
C ARG A 10 -4.81 5.02 0.57
N LEU A 11 -5.41 6.08 1.12
CA LEU A 11 -6.15 6.03 2.38
C LEU A 11 -7.62 5.80 2.07
N ASP A 12 -8.14 4.64 2.46
CA ASP A 12 -9.51 4.23 2.19
C ASP A 12 -10.05 3.33 3.31
N GLU A 13 -11.07 3.81 4.02
CA GLU A 13 -11.71 3.09 5.12
C GLU A 13 -12.42 1.81 4.64
N ARG A 14 -12.77 1.74 3.34
CA ARG A 14 -13.40 0.56 2.72
C ARG A 14 -12.38 -0.44 2.17
N LEU A 15 -11.09 -0.11 2.23
CA LEU A 15 -10.01 -0.93 1.67
C LEU A 15 -10.32 -1.36 0.22
N ILE A 16 -10.30 -2.67 -0.04
CA ILE A 16 -10.59 -3.24 -1.36
C ILE A 16 -12.08 -3.39 -1.64
N HIS A 17 -12.93 -3.34 -0.60
CA HIS A 17 -14.38 -3.52 -0.75
C HIS A 17 -15.08 -2.40 -1.54
N GLY A 18 -14.39 -1.28 -1.79
CA GLY A 18 -14.85 -0.20 -2.66
C GLY A 18 -14.39 -0.36 -4.11
N GLN A 19 -13.88 0.73 -4.68
CA GLN A 19 -13.41 0.79 -6.07
C GLN A 19 -12.02 0.16 -6.28
N GLY A 20 -11.57 -0.75 -5.41
CA GLY A 20 -10.21 -1.31 -5.41
C GLY A 20 -9.77 -1.82 -6.79
N ARG A 21 -10.66 -2.53 -7.48
CA ARG A 21 -10.42 -3.09 -8.82
C ARG A 21 -10.20 -2.03 -9.90
N LEU A 22 -10.88 -0.89 -9.82
CA LEU A 22 -10.72 0.21 -10.78
C LEU A 22 -9.32 0.84 -10.65
N TRP A 23 -8.85 1.03 -9.41
CA TRP A 23 -7.50 1.57 -9.18
C TRP A 23 -6.42 0.63 -9.70
N ILE A 24 -6.59 -0.67 -9.48
CA ILE A 24 -5.64 -1.68 -9.94
C ILE A 24 -5.51 -1.68 -11.46
N SER A 25 -6.66 -1.67 -12.16
CA SER A 25 -6.72 -1.61 -13.61
C SER A 25 -6.09 -0.32 -14.15
N ASN A 26 -6.42 0.83 -13.55
CA ASN A 26 -5.94 2.13 -14.02
C ASN A 26 -4.43 2.31 -13.78
N LEU A 27 -3.90 1.78 -12.67
CA LEU A 27 -2.50 1.93 -12.30
C LEU A 27 -1.59 0.86 -12.94
N GLY A 28 -2.15 -0.20 -13.53
CA GLY A 28 -1.38 -1.30 -14.11
C GLY A 28 -0.49 -2.02 -13.09
N VAL A 29 -0.99 -2.17 -11.86
CA VAL A 29 -0.25 -2.78 -10.75
C VAL A 29 -0.43 -4.29 -10.73
N ASN A 30 0.63 -5.02 -10.39
CA ASN A 30 0.61 -6.48 -10.28
C ASN A 30 0.63 -6.98 -8.84
N LEU A 31 0.81 -6.08 -7.86
CA LEU A 31 0.78 -6.39 -6.44
C LEU A 31 0.01 -5.33 -5.66
N VAL A 32 -0.95 -5.78 -4.85
CA VAL A 32 -1.69 -4.93 -3.90
C VAL A 32 -1.32 -5.35 -2.48
N ILE A 33 -0.94 -4.37 -1.67
CA ILE A 33 -0.67 -4.54 -0.24
C ILE A 33 -1.77 -3.83 0.55
N VAL A 34 -2.54 -4.61 1.30
CA VAL A 34 -3.48 -4.10 2.30
C VAL A 34 -2.74 -4.03 3.62
N ALA A 35 -2.39 -2.81 4.03
CA ALA A 35 -1.64 -2.56 5.25
C ALA A 35 -2.62 -2.26 6.40
N ASN A 36 -3.05 -3.31 7.10
CA ASN A 36 -4.01 -3.22 8.19
C ASN A 36 -3.84 -4.41 9.16
N ASP A 37 -3.62 -4.11 10.43
CA ASP A 37 -3.32 -5.11 11.47
C ASP A 37 -4.53 -6.02 11.80
N GLU A 38 -5.77 -5.52 11.66
CA GLU A 38 -7.00 -6.29 11.86
C GLU A 38 -7.19 -7.30 10.73
N VAL A 39 -7.06 -6.82 9.48
CA VAL A 39 -7.22 -7.65 8.28
C VAL A 39 -6.11 -8.69 8.19
N ALA A 40 -4.87 -8.32 8.53
CA ALA A 40 -3.73 -9.23 8.55
C ALA A 40 -3.94 -10.43 9.49
N LYS A 41 -4.81 -10.31 10.51
CA LYS A 41 -5.14 -11.39 11.46
C LYS A 41 -6.43 -12.13 11.12
N SER A 42 -7.29 -11.59 10.26
CA SER A 42 -8.61 -12.17 9.97
C SER A 42 -8.63 -12.92 8.64
N HIS A 43 -8.56 -14.25 8.69
CA HIS A 43 -8.59 -15.08 7.48
C HIS A 43 -9.84 -14.87 6.60
N ILE A 44 -11.00 -14.70 7.25
CA ILE A 44 -12.27 -14.47 6.55
C ILE A 44 -12.22 -13.16 5.75
N GLN A 45 -11.72 -12.08 6.35
CA GLN A 45 -11.59 -10.79 5.64
C GLN A 45 -10.60 -10.89 4.49
N GLN A 46 -9.50 -11.61 4.67
CA GLN A 46 -8.51 -11.83 3.61
C GLN A 46 -9.10 -12.59 2.43
N GLN A 47 -9.86 -13.66 2.67
CA GLN A 47 -10.53 -14.41 1.62
C GLN A 47 -11.55 -13.56 0.86
N LEU A 48 -12.40 -12.82 1.59
CA LEU A 48 -13.40 -11.93 0.98
C LEU A 48 -12.77 -10.82 0.15
N MET A 49 -11.65 -10.24 0.59
CA MET A 49 -10.94 -9.21 -0.19
C MET A 49 -10.20 -9.82 -1.39
N SER A 50 -9.65 -11.03 -1.24
CA SER A 50 -8.95 -11.72 -2.32
C SER A 50 -9.90 -12.10 -3.46
N SER A 51 -11.14 -12.50 -3.15
CA SER A 51 -12.14 -12.82 -4.18
C SER A 51 -12.58 -11.62 -5.02
N LEU A 52 -12.33 -10.40 -4.56
CA LEU A 52 -12.64 -9.17 -5.32
C LEU A 52 -11.53 -8.78 -6.29
N MET A 53 -10.37 -9.45 -6.23
CA MET A 53 -9.21 -9.13 -7.05
C MET A 53 -9.16 -9.99 -8.31
N PRO A 54 -8.67 -9.45 -9.43
CA PRO A 54 -8.32 -10.26 -10.59
C PRO A 54 -7.22 -11.28 -10.26
N GLU A 55 -7.32 -12.49 -10.80
CA GLU A 55 -6.33 -13.57 -10.56
C GLU A 55 -4.91 -13.21 -11.02
N SER A 56 -4.79 -12.30 -11.99
CA SER A 56 -3.51 -11.81 -12.50
C SER A 56 -2.77 -10.87 -11.54
N VAL A 57 -3.41 -10.44 -10.44
CA VAL A 57 -2.87 -9.47 -9.49
C VAL A 57 -2.66 -10.14 -8.14
N GLY A 58 -1.44 -10.11 -7.64
CA GLY A 58 -1.13 -10.60 -6.30
C GLY A 58 -1.73 -9.69 -5.23
N ILE A 59 -2.33 -10.27 -4.20
CA ILE A 59 -2.75 -9.55 -3.00
C ILE A 59 -1.97 -10.04 -1.78
N ARG A 60 -1.58 -9.12 -0.92
CA ARG A 60 -0.93 -9.40 0.37
C ARG A 60 -1.57 -8.57 1.46
N PHE A 61 -1.81 -9.21 2.60
CA PHE A 61 -2.31 -8.59 3.81
C PHE A 61 -1.18 -8.57 4.81
N PHE A 62 -0.76 -7.39 5.21
CA PHE A 62 0.32 -7.22 6.16
C PHE A 62 -0.12 -6.28 7.27
N SER A 63 0.44 -6.51 8.45
CA SER A 63 0.46 -5.45 9.45
C SER A 63 1.28 -4.26 8.94
N LEU A 64 1.13 -3.13 9.62
CA LEU A 64 1.85 -1.92 9.26
C LEU A 64 3.35 -2.09 9.40
N GLN A 65 3.77 -2.70 10.51
CA GLN A 65 5.16 -2.96 10.78
C GLN A 65 5.74 -3.92 9.75
N GLU A 66 5.03 -5.00 9.42
CA GLU A 66 5.47 -5.93 8.38
C GLU A 66 5.56 -5.27 7.01
N THR A 67 4.65 -4.35 6.68
CA THR A 67 4.70 -3.60 5.42
C THR A 67 5.98 -2.79 5.35
N ILE A 68 6.34 -2.09 6.43
CA ILE A 68 7.58 -1.29 6.53
C ILE A 68 8.83 -2.17 6.38
N ASP A 69 8.82 -3.34 7.02
CA ASP A 69 9.99 -4.24 7.03
C ASP A 69 10.18 -4.99 5.71
N LYS A 70 9.07 -5.25 4.98
CA LYS A 70 9.08 -6.07 3.76
C LYS A 70 9.08 -5.24 2.48
N ILE A 71 8.59 -3.98 2.49
CA ILE A 71 8.45 -3.19 1.26
C ILE A 71 9.78 -3.00 0.53
N PHE A 72 10.88 -2.85 1.26
CA PHE A 72 12.22 -2.69 0.68
C PHE A 72 12.83 -3.99 0.15
N LYS A 73 12.21 -5.14 0.43
CA LYS A 73 12.60 -6.46 -0.11
C LYS A 73 11.80 -6.84 -1.35
N ALA A 74 10.94 -5.95 -1.84
CA ALA A 74 10.14 -6.19 -3.04
C ALA A 74 11.03 -6.35 -4.28
N SER A 75 10.63 -7.26 -5.16
CA SER A 75 11.30 -7.46 -6.45
C SER A 75 11.09 -6.24 -7.34
N PRO A 76 12.09 -5.80 -8.14
CA PRO A 76 11.92 -4.70 -9.09
C PRO A 76 10.80 -4.90 -10.13
N ARG A 77 10.39 -6.16 -10.37
CA ARG A 77 9.27 -6.51 -11.27
C ARG A 77 7.90 -6.23 -10.65
N GLN A 78 7.81 -6.04 -9.34
CA GLN A 78 6.54 -5.81 -8.64
C GLN A 78 6.16 -4.33 -8.73
N THR A 79 5.02 -4.05 -9.34
CA THR A 79 4.38 -2.73 -9.34
C THR A 79 3.32 -2.71 -8.24
N ILE A 80 3.57 -1.89 -7.21
CA ILE A 80 2.89 -2.02 -5.91
C ILE A 80 1.85 -0.92 -5.73
N PHE A 81 0.65 -1.31 -5.30
CA PHE A 81 -0.39 -0.43 -4.79
C PHE A 81 -0.64 -0.70 -3.31
N ILE A 82 -0.50 0.31 -2.47
CA ILE A 82 -0.68 0.17 -1.02
C ILE A 82 -2.00 0.82 -0.61
N ILE A 83 -2.83 0.09 0.15
CA ILE A 83 -4.09 0.61 0.71
C ILE A 83 -4.02 0.55 2.22
N VAL A 84 -4.39 1.65 2.86
CA VAL A 84 -4.36 1.85 4.31
C VAL A 84 -5.73 2.34 4.78
N LYS A 85 -6.22 1.82 5.90
CA LYS A 85 -7.52 2.23 6.47
C LYS A 85 -7.49 3.66 7.03
N THR A 86 -6.57 3.95 7.94
CA THR A 86 -6.61 5.17 8.78
C THR A 86 -5.48 6.19 8.48
N VAL A 87 -5.78 7.49 8.64
CA VAL A 87 -4.88 8.63 8.35
C VAL A 87 -3.63 8.66 9.26
N THR A 88 -3.79 8.39 10.56
CA THR A 88 -2.69 8.29 11.55
C THR A 88 -1.64 7.27 11.12
N THR A 89 -2.11 6.25 10.43
CA THR A 89 -1.36 5.10 9.97
C THR A 89 -0.72 5.35 8.60
N GLY A 90 -1.48 5.96 7.68
CA GLY A 90 -0.99 6.41 6.38
C GLY A 90 0.13 7.43 6.49
N GLY A 91 0.04 8.37 7.43
CA GLY A 91 1.07 9.38 7.67
C GLY A 91 2.44 8.77 8.01
N LYS A 92 2.48 7.69 8.80
CA LYS A 92 3.72 6.97 9.11
C LYS A 92 4.31 6.27 7.88
N LEU A 93 3.47 5.57 7.12
CA LEU A 93 3.87 4.87 5.89
C LEU A 93 4.35 5.84 4.80
N ILE A 94 3.63 6.93 4.57
CA ILE A 94 3.98 7.99 3.62
C ILE A 94 5.28 8.66 4.06
N THR A 95 5.43 9.00 5.35
CA THR A 95 6.68 9.57 5.87
C THR A 95 7.88 8.63 5.67
N LEU A 96 7.69 7.31 5.84
CA LEU A 96 8.75 6.32 5.65
C LEU A 96 9.07 6.08 4.17
N SER A 97 8.05 5.94 3.32
CA SER A 97 8.20 5.81 1.87
C SER A 97 8.75 7.07 1.21
N MET A 98 8.53 8.24 1.80
CA MET A 98 9.01 9.54 1.30
C MET A 98 10.34 9.98 1.92
N LYS A 99 10.80 9.41 3.04
CA LYS A 99 12.13 9.68 3.63
C LYS A 99 13.28 9.20 2.74
N SER A 100 13.04 8.21 1.89
CA SER A 100 13.99 7.75 0.86
C SER A 100 13.97 8.63 -0.41
N SER A 101 13.02 9.54 -0.56
CA SER A 101 12.84 10.37 -1.75
C SER A 101 13.26 11.83 -1.53
N LEU A 102 14.07 12.37 -2.44
CA LEU A 102 14.51 13.77 -2.47
C LEU A 102 13.32 14.76 -2.48
N ALA A 103 12.13 14.32 -2.92
CA ALA A 103 10.91 15.11 -2.99
C ALA A 103 10.40 15.59 -1.61
N TRP A 104 10.64 14.84 -0.54
CA TRP A 104 10.22 15.23 0.82
C TRP A 104 11.02 16.40 1.38
N LYS A 105 12.30 16.54 1.02
CA LYS A 105 13.09 17.73 1.38
C LYS A 105 12.48 19.02 0.78
N LYS A 106 11.85 18.92 -0.40
CA LYS A 106 11.12 20.04 -1.03
C LYS A 106 9.71 20.22 -0.45
N LEU A 107 8.98 19.14 -0.16
CA LEU A 107 7.60 19.21 0.37
C LEU A 107 7.51 19.67 1.83
N LYS A 108 8.53 19.37 2.66
CA LYS A 108 8.63 19.88 4.05
C LYS A 108 8.54 21.40 4.16
N ARG A 109 8.89 22.11 3.09
CA ARG A 109 8.87 23.57 3.02
C ARG A 109 7.48 24.16 2.78
N TRP A 110 6.49 23.34 2.43
CA TRP A 110 5.12 23.77 2.09
C TRP A 110 4.03 23.23 3.05
N VAL A 111 4.31 22.18 3.83
CA VAL A 111 3.30 21.55 4.71
C VAL A 111 3.41 22.04 6.18
N ILE A 112 4.40 22.87 6.49
CA ILE A 112 4.60 23.46 7.83
C ILE A 112 4.62 25.00 7.76
N SER A 113 3.81 25.59 6.88
CA SER A 113 3.48 27.02 6.92
C SER A 113 1.98 27.24 6.85
#